data_AF-A0A1Q3X717-F1
#
_entry.id   AF-A0A1Q3X717-F1
#
_cell.length_a   1.000
_cell.length_b   1.000
_cell.length_c   1.000
_cell.angle_alpha   90.00
_cell.angle_beta   90.00
_cell.angle_gamma   90.00
#
_symmetry.space_group_name_H-M   'P 1'
#
loop_
_entity.id
_entity.type
_entity.pdbx_description
1 polymer ?
#
loop_
_entity_poly.entity_id
_entity_poly.type
_entity_poly.pdbx_seq_one_letter_code
_entity_poly.pdbx_strand_id
1 'polypeptide(L)'
;MPIFIENYARTNMNLQEAKGLLHKLSAYKGQVMQPFNYPVKDLLILPAGQKELDQMLKDLSTKPCSLDTALAPYSDNVKLIVYFDYPQSDDVMKHCDAEYFMKINGLNMA
;
A
#
# COMPACT_ATOMS: atom_id res chain seq x y z
N MET A 1 -12.70 -14.90 4.01
CA MET A 1 -11.44 -14.20 3.69
C MET A 1 -11.83 -12.82 3.21
N PRO A 2 -11.49 -11.71 3.90
CA PRO A 2 -11.77 -10.42 3.31
C PRO A 2 -10.80 -10.19 2.16
N ILE A 3 -11.37 -9.80 1.03
CA ILE A 3 -10.77 -9.51 -0.26
C ILE A 3 -9.69 -8.46 -0.04
N PHE A 4 -8.43 -8.87 -0.16
CA PHE A 4 -7.33 -7.93 -0.36
C PHE A 4 -7.37 -7.46 -1.81
N ILE A 5 -6.65 -6.38 -2.11
CA ILE A 5 -6.35 -5.83 -3.44
C ILE A 5 -7.55 -5.08 -4.11
N GLU A 6 -7.45 -3.95 -4.81
CA GLU A 6 -6.38 -3.22 -5.50
C GLU A 6 -6.74 -1.73 -5.54
N ASN A 7 -5.86 -0.82 -5.08
CA ASN A 7 -5.97 0.59 -5.48
C ASN A 7 -4.69 1.41 -5.28
N TYR A 8 -3.56 0.94 -5.82
CA TYR A 8 -2.38 1.79 -6.01
C TYR A 8 -1.79 1.53 -7.40
N ALA A 9 -2.07 2.45 -8.32
CA ALA A 9 -1.03 3.28 -8.85
C ALA A 9 0.38 2.69 -9.09
N ARG A 10 0.65 2.33 -10.35
CA ARG A 10 1.92 1.80 -10.88
C ARG A 10 2.42 0.56 -10.12
N THR A 11 2.09 -0.56 -10.73
CA THR A 11 2.80 -1.84 -10.73
C THR A 11 4.31 -1.67 -10.62
N ASN A 12 4.88 -2.16 -9.51
CA ASN A 12 6.30 -2.32 -9.22
C ASN A 12 7.03 -1.01 -8.90
N MET A 13 7.31 -0.81 -7.61
CA MET A 13 8.24 0.19 -7.09
C MET A 13 9.31 -0.51 -6.26
N ASN A 14 10.48 0.10 -6.12
CA ASN A 14 11.46 -0.41 -5.16
C ASN A 14 11.07 0.00 -3.73
N LEU A 15 11.67 -0.67 -2.74
CA LEU A 15 11.34 -0.51 -1.33
C LEU A 15 11.68 0.90 -0.81
N GLN A 16 12.69 1.56 -1.36
CA GLN A 16 13.03 2.94 -0.97
C GLN A 16 11.94 3.92 -1.43
N GLU A 17 11.48 3.79 -2.67
CA GLU A 17 10.37 4.56 -3.21
C GLU A 17 9.09 4.34 -2.40
N ALA A 18 8.77 3.07 -2.10
CA ALA A 18 7.61 2.72 -1.29
C ALA A 18 7.66 3.33 0.11
N LYS A 19 8.83 3.32 0.76
CA LYS A 19 9.05 3.96 2.07
C LYS A 19 8.93 5.48 2.00
N GLY A 20 9.48 6.10 0.96
CA GLY A 20 9.35 7.54 0.73
C GLY A 20 7.89 7.95 0.54
N LEU A 21 7.13 7.19 -0.24
CA LEU A 21 5.71 7.43 -0.44
C LEU A 21 4.90 7.16 0.85
N LEU A 22 5.16 6.06 1.55
CA LEU A 22 4.55 5.75 2.85
C LEU A 22 4.70 6.90 3.84
N HIS A 23 5.89 7.51 3.91
CA HIS A 23 6.15 8.66 4.78
C HIS A 23 5.24 9.85 4.42
N LYS A 24 5.09 10.16 3.13
CA LYS A 24 4.19 11.24 2.66
C LYS A 24 2.73 10.93 2.94
N LEU A 25 2.30 9.68 2.73
CA LEU A 25 0.91 9.26 2.97
C LEU A 25 0.57 9.13 4.46
N SER A 26 1.58 9.04 5.35
CA SER A 26 1.35 8.91 6.79
C SER A 26 0.55 10.06 7.40
N ALA A 27 0.62 11.25 6.79
CA ALA A 27 -0.17 12.42 7.18
C ALA A 27 -1.69 12.24 7.04
N TYR A 28 -2.12 11.29 6.20
CA TYR A 28 -3.55 11.03 5.96
C TYR A 28 -4.17 10.03 6.93
N LYS A 29 -3.40 9.39 7.82
CA LYS A 29 -3.99 8.45 8.80
C LYS A 29 -5.05 9.17 9.65
N GLY A 30 -6.28 8.65 9.63
CA GLY A 30 -7.46 9.25 10.27
C GLY A 30 -8.13 10.39 9.49
N GLN A 31 -7.62 10.75 8.30
CA GLN A 31 -8.14 11.83 7.45
C GLN A 31 -8.65 11.29 6.12
N VAL A 32 -9.62 12.00 5.53
CA VAL A 32 -10.18 11.68 4.20
C VAL A 32 -9.18 12.06 3.12
N MET A 33 -9.00 11.18 2.14
CA MET A 33 -7.95 11.28 1.13
C MET A 33 -8.57 11.24 -0.27
N GLN A 34 -8.51 12.32 -1.05
CA GLN A 34 -9.17 12.39 -2.34
C GLN A 34 -8.53 11.41 -3.37
N PRO A 35 -9.28 10.85 -4.32
CA PRO A 35 -10.71 11.04 -4.57
C PRO A 35 -11.55 10.10 -3.68
N PHE A 36 -10.94 9.43 -2.71
CA PHE A 36 -11.64 8.56 -1.78
C PHE A 36 -12.37 9.43 -0.75
N ASN A 37 -13.62 9.09 -0.49
CA ASN A 37 -14.48 9.82 0.45
C ASN A 37 -14.42 9.22 1.87
N TYR A 38 -13.31 8.53 2.19
CA TYR A 38 -13.18 7.76 3.42
C TYR A 38 -11.85 8.06 4.11
N PRO A 39 -11.82 8.05 5.46
CA PRO A 39 -10.59 8.20 6.21
C PRO A 39 -9.60 7.07 5.90
N VAL A 40 -8.32 7.39 5.80
CA VAL A 40 -7.27 6.37 5.73
C VAL A 40 -7.16 5.70 7.11
N LYS A 41 -7.33 4.39 7.13
CA LYS A 41 -7.18 3.56 8.32
C LYS A 41 -5.74 3.12 8.51
N ASP A 42 -5.13 2.58 7.46
CA ASP A 42 -3.75 2.11 7.52
C ASP A 42 -3.05 2.08 6.17
N LEU A 43 -1.73 1.90 6.20
CA LEU A 43 -0.85 1.87 5.04
C LEU A 43 0.11 0.67 5.20
N LEU A 44 0.36 -0.10 4.14
CA LEU A 44 1.15 -1.34 4.21
C LEU A 44 1.99 -1.53 2.95
N ILE A 45 3.27 -1.88 3.11
CA ILE A 45 4.14 -2.28 2.00
C ILE A 45 4.20 -3.81 1.95
N LEU A 46 4.01 -4.39 0.77
CA LEU A 46 4.06 -5.84 0.52
C LEU A 46 4.83 -6.14 -0.77
N PRO A 47 5.31 -7.39 -0.97
CA PRO A 47 5.79 -7.82 -2.27
C PRO A 47 4.72 -7.64 -3.35
N ALA A 48 5.13 -7.24 -4.55
CA ALA A 48 4.18 -6.90 -5.61
C ALA A 48 3.46 -8.13 -6.21
N GLY A 49 4.15 -9.27 -6.23
CA GLY A 49 3.66 -10.52 -6.78
C GLY A 49 3.03 -11.43 -5.72
N GLN A 50 2.01 -12.18 -6.13
CA GLN A 50 1.26 -13.07 -5.25
C GLN A 50 2.15 -14.18 -4.68
N LYS A 51 3.03 -14.76 -5.50
CA LYS A 51 3.92 -15.86 -5.07
C LYS A 51 4.91 -15.39 -4.00
N GLU A 52 5.47 -14.20 -4.19
CA GLU A 52 6.41 -13.55 -3.29
C GLU A 52 5.72 -13.19 -1.97
N LEU A 53 4.49 -12.69 -2.04
CA LEU A 53 3.66 -12.43 -0.86
C LEU A 53 3.38 -13.71 -0.07
N ASP A 54 2.93 -14.78 -0.74
CA ASP A 54 2.65 -16.07 -0.10
C ASP A 54 3.90 -16.65 0.57
N GLN A 55 5.05 -16.53 -0.09
CA GLN A 55 6.33 -16.96 0.45
C GLN A 55 6.74 -16.15 1.68
N MET A 56 6.63 -14.81 1.61
CA MET A 56 6.91 -13.93 2.76
C MET A 56 6.03 -14.26 3.97
N LEU A 57 4.73 -14.51 3.75
CA LEU A 57 3.78 -14.87 4.81
C LEU A 57 4.13 -16.22 5.44
N LYS A 58 4.54 -17.20 4.63
CA LYS A 58 5.01 -18.50 5.11
C LYS A 58 6.30 -18.36 5.95
N ASP A 59 7.25 -17.56 5.50
CA ASP A 59 8.49 -17.32 6.23
C ASP A 59 8.23 -16.62 7.56
N LEU A 60 7.34 -15.62 7.59
CA LEU A 60 6.91 -14.94 8.81
C LEU A 60 6.21 -15.88 9.81
N SER A 61 5.43 -16.85 9.32
CA SER A 61 4.77 -17.84 10.19
C SER A 61 5.73 -18.82 10.86
N THR A 62 6.90 -19.07 10.24
CA THR A 62 7.89 -20.03 10.74
C THR A 62 8.97 -19.33 11.56
N LYS A 63 9.34 -18.10 11.20
CA LYS A 63 10.32 -17.30 11.91
C LYS A 63 9.87 -15.84 11.94
N PRO A 64 9.28 -15.38 13.06
CA PRO A 64 8.93 -13.98 13.23
C PRO A 64 10.16 -13.11 13.04
N CYS A 65 10.09 -12.17 12.11
CA CYS A 65 11.12 -11.17 11.87
C CYS A 65 10.48 -9.81 11.65
N SER A 66 11.30 -8.75 11.65
CA SER A 66 10.80 -7.41 11.36
C SER A 66 10.30 -7.33 9.91
N LEU A 67 9.33 -6.45 9.65
CA LEU A 67 8.81 -6.22 8.30
C LEU A 67 9.93 -5.82 7.32
N ASP A 68 10.90 -5.02 7.78
CA ASP A 68 12.07 -4.64 6.97
C ASP A 68 12.93 -5.85 6.59
N THR A 69 13.13 -6.79 7.51
CA THR A 69 13.84 -8.04 7.23
C THR A 69 13.06 -8.93 6.27
N ALA A 70 11.74 -8.99 6.41
CA ALA A 70 10.86 -9.78 5.56
C ALA A 70 10.77 -9.22 4.13
N LEU A 71 10.82 -7.90 3.96
CA LEU A 71 10.74 -7.22 2.67
C LEU A 71 12.07 -7.10 1.93
N ALA A 72 13.21 -7.21 2.62
CA ALA A 72 14.54 -7.07 2.01
C ALA A 72 14.76 -7.93 0.74
N PRO A 73 14.31 -9.21 0.68
CA PRO A 73 14.46 -10.04 -0.52
C PRO A 73 13.66 -9.55 -1.73
N TYR A 74 12.64 -8.71 -1.50
CA TYR A 74 11.71 -8.22 -2.52
C TYR A 74 11.92 -6.73 -2.81
N SER A 75 13.08 -6.18 -2.42
CA SER A 75 13.33 -4.74 -2.40
C SER A 75 13.21 -4.04 -3.74
N ASP A 76 13.32 -4.73 -4.87
CA ASP A 76 13.14 -4.16 -6.21
C ASP A 76 11.69 -4.19 -6.70
N ASN A 77 10.80 -4.92 -6.01
CA ASN A 77 9.45 -5.18 -6.48
C ASN A 77 8.42 -5.28 -5.35
N VAL A 78 8.05 -4.14 -4.80
CA VAL A 78 7.02 -4.01 -3.78
C VAL A 78 5.81 -3.20 -4.26
N LYS A 79 4.73 -3.25 -3.48
CA LYS A 79 3.53 -2.42 -3.61
C LYS A 79 3.22 -1.77 -2.27
N LEU A 80 2.82 -0.51 -2.31
CA LEU A 80 2.18 0.16 -1.18
C LEU A 80 0.67 0.01 -1.32
N ILE A 81 0.02 -0.53 -0.29
CA ILE A 81 -1.42 -0.64 -0.15
C ILE A 81 -1.85 0.35 0.91
N VAL A 82 -2.98 1.01 0.69
CA VAL A 82 -3.64 1.76 1.75
C VAL A 82 -5.09 1.37 1.90
N TYR A 83 -5.44 1.26 3.17
CA TYR A 83 -6.71 0.80 3.68
C TYR A 83 -7.51 2.00 4.13
N PHE A 84 -8.77 2.03 3.72
CA PHE A 84 -9.71 3.05 4.14
C PHE A 84 -10.64 2.46 5.22
N ASP A 85 -11.16 3.32 6.08
CA ASP A 85 -12.23 2.97 7.00
C ASP A 85 -13.57 2.98 6.26
N TYR A 86 -13.71 2.03 5.34
CA TYR A 86 -14.88 1.89 4.47
C TYR A 86 -15.95 1.04 5.17
N PRO A 87 -17.21 1.49 5.26
CA PRO A 87 -18.32 0.63 5.66
C PRO A 87 -18.57 -0.37 4.53
N GLN A 88 -18.31 -1.67 4.76
CA GLN A 88 -18.38 -2.75 3.78
C GLN A 88 -19.65 -2.71 2.89
N SER A 89 -19.59 -1.99 1.77
CA SER A 89 -20.56 -2.06 0.68
C SER A 89 -19.79 -2.21 -0.63
N ASP A 90 -20.05 -3.32 -1.30
CA ASP A 90 -19.22 -3.98 -2.31
C ASP A 90 -19.08 -3.27 -3.66
N ASP A 91 -19.37 -1.99 -3.78
CA ASP A 91 -19.42 -1.37 -5.11
C ASP A 91 -18.69 -0.03 -5.16
N VAL A 92 -17.78 0.06 -6.15
CA VAL A 92 -16.96 1.22 -6.55
C VAL A 92 -15.56 1.28 -5.91
N MET A 93 -14.67 0.36 -6.31
CA MET A 93 -13.23 0.63 -6.35
C MET A 93 -12.79 0.91 -7.79
N LYS A 94 -12.45 2.16 -8.09
CA LYS A 94 -11.81 2.56 -9.35
C LYS A 94 -10.31 2.74 -9.12
N HIS A 95 -9.50 2.14 -9.98
CA HIS A 95 -8.05 2.33 -10.04
C HIS A 95 -7.68 3.82 -10.13
N CYS A 96 -7.03 4.33 -9.09
CA CYS A 96 -6.41 5.66 -9.09
C CYS A 96 -4.90 5.49 -9.27
N ASP A 97 -4.30 6.17 -10.25
CA ASP A 97 -2.85 6.18 -10.43
C ASP A 97 -2.16 7.12 -9.41
N ALA A 98 -0.86 6.93 -9.13
CA ALA A 98 -0.19 7.55 -7.97
C ALA A 98 0.09 9.00 -8.26
N GLU A 99 0.47 9.30 -9.50
CA GLU A 99 0.78 10.66 -9.93
C GLU A 99 -0.48 11.53 -9.84
N TYR A 100 -1.60 11.02 -10.33
CA TYR A 100 -2.90 11.65 -10.21
C TYR A 100 -3.35 11.76 -8.75
N PHE A 101 -3.23 10.67 -7.98
CA PHE A 101 -3.51 10.64 -6.56
C PHE A 101 -2.72 11.70 -5.77
N MET A 102 -1.41 11.80 -6.01
CA MET A 102 -0.54 12.76 -5.35
C MET A 102 -0.94 14.19 -5.73
N LYS A 103 -1.20 14.43 -7.01
CA LYS A 103 -1.61 15.75 -7.53
C LYS A 103 -2.87 16.27 -6.86
N ILE A 104 -3.93 15.46 -6.76
CA ILE A 104 -5.21 15.92 -6.17
C ILE A 104 -5.14 16.08 -4.65
N ASN A 105 -4.19 15.42 -3.99
CA ASN A 105 -3.95 15.55 -2.56
C ASN A 105 -2.88 16.59 -2.22
N GLY A 106 -2.33 17.30 -3.21
CA GLY A 106 -1.27 18.29 -3.00
C GLY A 106 0.03 17.70 -2.48
N LEU A 107 0.30 16.42 -2.79
CA LEU A 107 1.52 15.72 -2.40
C LEU A 107 2.57 15.92 -3.50
N ASN A 108 3.73 16.47 -3.13
CA ASN A 108 4.83 16.66 -4.07
C ASN A 108 5.69 15.40 -4.19
N MET A 109 6.02 15.00 -5.43
CA MET A 109 7.14 14.10 -5.72
C MET A 109 8.47 14.85 -5.57
N ALA A 110 8.87 15.12 -4.32
CA ALA A 110 10.26 15.37 -3.96
C ALA A 110 10.98 14.04 -3.69
#